data_AF-A0A9D7ASI3-F1
#
_entry.id   AF-A0A9D7ASI3-F1
#
_cell.length_a   1.000
_cell.length_b   1.000
_cell.length_c   1.000
_cell.angle_alpha   90.00
_cell.angle_beta   90.00
_cell.angle_gamma   90.00
#
_symmetry.space_group_name_H-M   'P 1'
#
loop_
_entity.id
_entity.type
_entity.pdbx_description
1 polymer ?
#
loop_
_entity_poly.entity_id
_entity_poly.type
_entity_poly.pdbx_seq_one_letter_code
_entity_poly.pdbx_strand_id
1 'polypeptide(L)'
;MLTGCSPAPGVAADVCPIKPNQPLRFVDVFDGPVGDLAILVPDKAQARSGYWRLGYVYDAARLVTIRCKYADGKTLDVKLSKRVDRCDYQIDVDKTLVLRCK
;
A
#
# COMPACT_ATOMS: atom_id res chain seq x y z
N MET A 1 24.52 -31.51 9.14
CA MET A 1 23.17 -30.97 9.36
C MET A 1 23.12 -29.60 8.70
N LEU A 2 22.39 -29.45 7.60
CA LEU A 2 22.26 -28.18 6.87
C LEU A 2 21.13 -27.39 7.52
N THR A 3 21.50 -26.36 8.30
CA THR A 3 20.54 -25.44 8.93
C THR A 3 19.94 -24.56 7.84
N GLY A 4 18.74 -24.90 7.39
CA GLY A 4 17.96 -24.10 6.45
C GLY A 4 17.58 -22.77 7.08
N CYS A 5 18.05 -21.68 6.49
CA CYS A 5 17.63 -20.33 6.83
C CYS A 5 16.14 -20.19 6.45
N SER A 6 15.25 -20.19 7.45
CA SER A 6 13.84 -19.90 7.22
C SER A 6 13.71 -18.41 6.84
N PRO A 7 13.03 -18.06 5.73
CA PRO A 7 12.78 -16.65 5.42
C PRO A 7 11.88 -16.08 6.52
N ALA A 8 12.40 -15.08 7.24
CA ALA A 8 11.59 -14.31 8.18
C ALA A 8 10.40 -13.69 7.44
N PRO A 9 9.19 -13.67 8.02
CA PRO A 9 8.06 -12.98 7.43
C PRO A 9 8.46 -11.51 7.20
N GLY A 10 8.35 -11.04 5.95
CA GLY A 10 8.61 -9.64 5.62
C GLY A 10 7.80 -8.74 6.54
N VAL A 11 8.50 -7.91 7.32
CA VAL A 11 7.86 -6.95 8.21
C VAL A 11 7.01 -6.04 7.34
N ALA A 12 5.71 -6.03 7.60
CA ALA A 12 4.81 -5.16 6.87
C ALA A 12 5.24 -3.71 7.07
N ALA A 13 5.58 -3.02 5.99
CA ALA A 13 6.07 -1.65 6.04
C ALA A 13 4.90 -0.69 5.94
N ASP A 14 4.92 0.34 6.80
CA ASP A 14 4.02 1.48 6.67
C ASP A 14 4.47 2.31 5.46
N VAL A 15 3.67 2.29 4.39
CA VAL A 15 4.02 2.94 3.13
C VAL A 15 3.78 4.44 3.16
N CYS A 16 2.66 4.84 3.75
CA CYS A 16 2.31 6.25 3.90
C CYS A 16 2.88 6.77 5.22
N PRO A 17 3.76 7.79 5.21
CA PRO A 17 4.32 8.36 6.43
C PRO A 17 3.22 8.85 7.37
N ILE A 18 3.41 8.59 8.67
CA ILE A 18 2.56 9.16 9.72
C ILE A 18 2.84 10.66 9.81
N LYS A 19 1.78 11.47 9.79
CA LYS A 19 1.88 12.93 9.94
C LYS A 19 1.09 13.39 11.17
N PRO A 20 1.71 14.10 12.12
CA PRO A 20 1.00 14.68 13.27
C PRO A 20 -0.17 15.55 12.81
N ASN A 21 -1.35 15.34 13.42
CA ASN A 21 -2.59 16.08 13.15
C ASN A 21 -3.09 16.05 11.68
N GLN A 22 -2.49 15.21 10.84
CA GLN A 22 -2.88 15.03 9.45
C GLN A 22 -3.04 13.55 9.17
N PRO A 23 -4.12 12.92 9.67
CA PRO A 23 -4.34 11.49 9.47
C PRO A 23 -4.49 11.18 7.98
N LEU A 24 -3.98 10.01 7.58
CA LEU A 24 -4.22 9.46 6.26
C LEU A 24 -5.72 9.15 6.11
N ARG A 25 -6.34 9.60 5.02
CA ARG A 25 -7.77 9.42 4.77
C ARG A 25 -8.04 8.42 3.67
N PHE A 26 -7.27 8.49 2.60
CA PHE A 26 -7.45 7.65 1.42
C PHE A 26 -6.11 7.29 0.82
N VAL A 27 -6.11 6.19 0.07
CA VAL A 27 -5.00 5.81 -0.81
C VAL A 27 -5.57 5.49 -2.19
N ASP A 28 -4.87 5.93 -3.23
CA ASP A 28 -5.02 5.34 -4.56
C ASP A 28 -3.80 4.46 -4.81
N VAL A 29 -4.02 3.28 -5.40
CA VAL A 29 -2.97 2.33 -5.77
C VAL A 29 -2.87 2.32 -7.28
N PHE A 30 -1.70 2.52 -7.85
CA PHE A 30 -1.47 2.59 -9.29
C PHE A 30 -0.60 1.43 -9.77
N ASP A 31 -0.94 0.87 -10.91
CA ASP A 31 -0.03 0.06 -11.72
C ASP A 31 0.82 1.01 -12.60
N GLY A 32 2.00 1.39 -12.10
CA GLY A 32 2.89 2.34 -12.75
C GLY A 32 2.89 3.76 -12.17
N PRO A 33 3.37 4.76 -12.93
CA PRO A 33 3.33 6.18 -12.58
C PRO A 33 1.90 6.71 -12.44
N VAL A 34 1.69 7.70 -11.57
CA VAL A 34 0.36 8.30 -11.38
C VAL A 34 -0.15 9.03 -12.63
N GLY A 35 0.76 9.55 -13.46
CA GLY A 35 0.41 10.25 -14.71
C GLY A 35 -0.30 9.37 -15.74
N ASP A 36 -0.12 8.05 -15.65
CA ASP A 36 -0.73 7.08 -16.56
C ASP A 36 -2.14 6.67 -16.12
N LEU A 37 -2.58 7.11 -14.92
CA LEU A 37 -3.93 6.97 -14.38
C LEU A 37 -4.48 5.53 -14.28
N ALA A 38 -3.59 4.54 -14.22
CA ALA A 38 -3.94 3.13 -14.04
C ALA A 38 -4.24 2.77 -12.57
N ILE A 39 -5.37 3.27 -12.04
CA ILE A 39 -5.79 3.02 -10.65
C ILE A 39 -6.30 1.58 -10.49
N LEU A 40 -5.78 0.88 -9.50
CA LEU A 40 -6.17 -0.46 -9.10
C LEU A 40 -7.27 -0.41 -8.03
N VAL A 41 -8.36 -1.14 -8.28
CA VAL A 41 -9.40 -1.39 -7.27
C VAL A 41 -8.95 -2.51 -6.30
N PRO A 42 -9.38 -2.48 -5.03
CA PRO A 42 -9.07 -3.57 -4.11
C PRO A 42 -9.68 -4.89 -4.58
N ASP A 43 -8.91 -5.98 -4.52
CA ASP A 43 -9.42 -7.35 -4.75
C ASP A 43 -10.50 -7.72 -3.72
N LYS A 44 -10.39 -7.18 -2.50
CA LYS A 44 -11.43 -7.27 -1.48
C LYS A 44 -11.63 -5.90 -0.85
N ALA A 45 -12.88 -5.46 -0.77
CA ALA A 45 -13.27 -4.24 -0.09
C ALA A 45 -14.43 -4.48 0.87
N GLN A 46 -14.29 -3.99 2.08
CA GLN A 46 -15.33 -3.83 3.10
C GLN A 46 -15.31 -2.38 3.58
N ALA A 47 -16.32 -2.00 4.37
CA ALA A 47 -16.50 -0.63 4.85
C ALA A 47 -15.26 -0.04 5.55
N ARG A 48 -14.47 -0.88 6.25
CA ARG A 48 -13.29 -0.45 7.02
C ARG A 48 -12.04 -1.29 6.79
N SER A 49 -12.05 -2.21 5.83
CA SER A 49 -10.88 -3.05 5.56
C SER A 49 -10.92 -3.65 4.16
N GLY A 50 -9.76 -4.00 3.64
CA GLY A 50 -9.63 -4.63 2.33
C GLY A 50 -8.18 -4.79 1.94
N TYR A 51 -7.95 -5.28 0.72
CA TYR A 51 -6.59 -5.51 0.25
C TYR A 51 -6.49 -5.49 -1.28
N TRP A 52 -5.27 -5.28 -1.74
CA TRP A 52 -4.81 -5.48 -3.12
C TRP A 52 -3.77 -6.59 -3.15
N ARG A 53 -3.89 -7.52 -4.10
CA ARG A 53 -2.80 -8.40 -4.55
C ARG A 53 -2.02 -7.63 -5.60
N LEU A 54 -0.72 -7.53 -5.44
CA LEU A 54 0.13 -6.64 -6.26
C LEU A 54 1.31 -7.38 -6.93
N GLY A 55 1.57 -8.64 -6.56
CA GLY A 55 2.66 -9.42 -7.13
C GLY A 55 2.66 -9.46 -8.67
N TYR A 56 1.47 -9.53 -9.28
CA TYR A 56 1.31 -9.59 -10.73
C TYR A 56 1.84 -8.34 -11.47
N VAL A 57 1.84 -7.18 -10.80
CA VAL A 57 2.38 -5.94 -11.37
C VAL A 57 3.89 -6.10 -11.56
N TYR A 58 4.57 -6.64 -10.55
CA TYR A 58 6.01 -6.88 -10.58
C TYR A 58 6.38 -8.05 -11.49
N ASP A 59 5.54 -9.09 -11.57
CA ASP A 59 5.74 -10.21 -12.51
C ASP A 59 5.75 -9.73 -13.98
N ALA A 60 5.02 -8.66 -14.27
CA ALA A 60 5.01 -8.01 -15.58
C ALA A 60 6.08 -6.91 -15.73
N ALA A 61 7.11 -6.89 -14.88
CA ALA A 61 8.20 -5.90 -14.84
C ALA A 61 7.73 -4.44 -14.68
N ARG A 62 6.56 -4.22 -14.05
CA ARG A 62 6.05 -2.91 -13.66
C ARG A 62 6.24 -2.68 -12.16
N LEU A 63 5.84 -1.50 -11.70
CA LEU A 63 6.04 -1.04 -10.31
C LEU A 63 4.74 -0.43 -9.79
N VAL A 64 4.48 -0.56 -8.49
CA VAL A 64 3.31 0.05 -7.86
C VAL A 64 3.65 1.43 -7.32
N THR A 65 2.75 2.40 -7.52
CA THR A 65 2.79 3.69 -6.84
C THR A 65 1.58 3.84 -5.93
N ILE A 66 1.78 4.30 -4.70
CA ILE A 66 0.72 4.59 -3.74
C ILE A 66 0.61 6.10 -3.58
N ARG A 67 -0.57 6.67 -3.87
CA ARG A 67 -0.88 8.08 -3.54
C ARG A 67 -1.55 8.15 -2.19
N CYS A 68 -0.83 8.63 -1.20
CA CYS A 68 -1.32 8.89 0.16
C CYS A 68 -2.07 10.23 0.19
N LYS A 69 -3.35 10.25 0.57
CA LYS A 69 -4.17 11.47 0.68
C LYS A 69 -4.49 11.77 2.15
N TYR A 70 -4.09 12.95 2.62
CA TYR A 70 -4.17 13.34 4.03
C TYR A 70 -5.34 14.28 4.31
N ALA A 71 -5.64 14.50 5.59
CA ALA A 71 -6.76 15.33 6.04
C ALA A 71 -6.66 16.81 5.63
N ASP A 72 -5.46 17.35 5.42
CA ASP A 72 -5.22 18.69 4.88
C ASP A 72 -5.40 18.79 3.36
N GLY A 73 -5.83 17.71 2.71
CA GLY A 73 -5.97 17.63 1.26
C GLY A 73 -4.65 17.44 0.50
N LYS A 74 -3.50 17.43 1.18
CA LYS A 74 -2.22 17.18 0.52
C LYS A 74 -2.08 15.71 0.15
N THR A 75 -1.36 15.48 -0.94
CA THR A 75 -1.02 14.13 -1.41
C THR A 75 0.48 13.89 -1.37
N LEU A 76 0.87 12.63 -1.18
CA LEU A 76 2.25 12.16 -1.33
C LEU A 76 2.23 10.88 -2.15
N ASP A 77 3.00 10.86 -3.23
CA ASP A 77 3.15 9.68 -4.08
C ASP A 77 4.39 8.89 -3.64
N VAL A 78 4.19 7.63 -3.27
CA VAL A 78 5.23 6.73 -2.79
C VAL A 78 5.38 5.59 -3.78
N LYS A 79 6.53 5.55 -4.46
CA LYS A 79 6.88 4.45 -5.36
C LYS A 79 7.40 3.26 -4.55
N LEU A 80 6.77 2.10 -4.72
CA LEU A 80 7.21 0.85 -4.11
C LEU A 80 8.32 0.24 -4.96
N SER A 81 9.57 0.57 -4.63
CA SER A 81 10.75 0.11 -5.37
C SER A 81 11.11 -1.36 -5.12
N LYS A 82 10.63 -1.92 -4.01
CA LYS A 82 10.73 -3.35 -3.70
C LYS A 82 9.42 -4.04 -4.05
N ARG A 83 9.52 -5.31 -4.47
CA ARG A 83 8.35 -6.16 -4.68
C ARG A 83 7.50 -6.18 -3.40
N VAL A 84 6.20 -6.01 -3.60
CA VAL A 84 5.15 -6.13 -2.59
C VAL A 84 4.09 -7.04 -3.18
N ASP A 85 3.82 -8.17 -2.54
CA ASP A 85 2.83 -9.11 -3.04
C ASP A 85 1.42 -8.68 -2.63
N ARG A 86 1.27 -7.96 -1.51
CA ARG A 86 -0.03 -7.51 -1.00
C ARG A 86 0.06 -6.24 -0.17
N CYS A 87 -0.93 -5.37 -0.34
CA CYS A 87 -1.20 -4.27 0.59
C CYS A 87 -2.58 -4.45 1.22
N ASP A 88 -2.66 -4.32 2.53
CA ASP A 88 -3.88 -4.40 3.34
C ASP A 88 -4.18 -3.02 3.93
N TYR A 89 -5.43 -2.55 3.76
CA TYR A 89 -5.90 -1.34 4.43
C TYR A 89 -6.84 -1.67 5.58
N GLN A 90 -6.76 -0.87 6.64
CA GLN A 90 -7.71 -0.82 7.73
C GLN A 90 -8.06 0.63 8.05
N ILE A 91 -9.33 0.90 8.37
CA ILE A 91 -9.81 2.22 8.78
C ILE A 91 -10.28 2.10 10.22
N ASP A 92 -9.68 2.88 11.11
CA ASP A 92 -10.03 2.89 12.52
C ASP A 92 -11.33 3.67 12.81
N VAL A 93 -11.67 3.79 14.10
CA VAL A 93 -12.88 4.49 14.56
C VAL A 93 -12.84 5.99 14.27
N ASP A 94 -11.65 6.59 14.17
CA ASP A 94 -11.42 8.01 13.88
C ASP A 94 -11.29 8.29 12.37
N LYS A 95 -11.60 7.28 11.55
CA LYS A 95 -11.48 7.29 10.09
C LYS A 95 -10.04 7.54 9.62
N THR A 96 -9.06 7.11 10.40
CA THR A 96 -7.65 7.08 9.98
C THR A 96 -7.41 5.77 9.24
N LEU A 97 -6.88 5.88 8.02
CA LEU A 97 -6.47 4.73 7.22
C LEU A 97 -5.04 4.33 7.59
N VAL A 98 -4.83 3.04 7.80
CA VAL A 98 -3.50 2.42 7.89
C VAL A 98 -3.32 1.47 6.72
N LEU A 99 -2.22 1.62 5.98
CA LEU A 99 -1.86 0.76 4.85
C LEU A 99 -0.58 0.00 5.17
N ARG A 100 -0.67 -1.32 5.20
CA ARG A 100 0.46 -2.21 5.47
C ARG A 100 0.73 -3.07 4.25
N CYS A 101 1.98 -3.06 3.79
CA CYS A 101 2.38 -3.78 2.58
C CYS A 101 3.47 -4.80 2.90
N LYS A 102 3.38 -5.98 2.28
CA LYS A 102 4.29 -7.12 2.50
C LYS A 102 4.64 -7.85 1.20
#